data_AF-A0A520ZZN8-F1
#
_entry.id   AF-A0A520ZZN8-F1
#
_cell.length_a   1.000
_cell.length_b   1.000
_cell.length_c   1.000
_cell.angle_alpha   90.00
_cell.angle_beta   90.00
_cell.angle_gamma   90.00
#
_symmetry.space_group_name_H-M   'P 1'
#
loop_
_entity.id
_entity.type
_entity.pdbx_description
1 polymer ?
#
loop_
_entity_poly.entity_id
_entity_poly.type
_entity_poly.pdbx_seq_one_letter_code
_entity_poly.pdbx_strand_id
1 'polypeptide(L)'
;MSGLFFFTGGSIGILRFPDFYSRLHPAGKLDTMGLLMTMTGMALYTVQEFTLAAIFTSLKILLIIVFVFITSPTATHAILDAGVRAGLSPWTAPGKGERE
;
A
#
# COMPACT_ATOMS: atom_id res chain seq x y z
N MET A 1 -7.05 -12.98 -9.16
CA MET A 1 -8.02 -13.07 -8.04
C MET A 1 -7.40 -12.66 -6.71
N SER A 2 -6.25 -13.21 -6.33
CA SER A 2 -5.65 -12.95 -5.03
C SER A 2 -5.30 -11.48 -4.77
N GLY A 3 -4.89 -10.70 -5.77
CA GLY A 3 -4.68 -9.25 -5.61
C GLY A 3 -5.95 -8.47 -5.22
N LEU A 4 -7.11 -8.85 -5.76
CA LEU A 4 -8.41 -8.24 -5.42
C LEU A 4 -8.77 -8.48 -3.95
N PHE A 5 -8.41 -9.65 -3.41
CA PHE A 5 -8.59 -9.97 -1.99
C PHE A 5 -7.74 -9.05 -1.09
N PHE A 6 -6.50 -8.75 -1.47
CA PHE A 6 -5.66 -7.81 -0.72
C PHE A 6 -6.17 -6.37 -0.82
N PHE A 7 -6.63 -5.92 -2.00
CA PHE A 7 -7.23 -4.60 -2.16
C PHE A 7 -8.50 -4.44 -1.33
N THR A 8 -9.41 -5.42 -1.39
CA THR A 8 -10.65 -5.40 -0.58
C THR A 8 -10.36 -5.44 0.92
N GLY A 9 -9.40 -6.28 1.35
CA GLY A 9 -8.92 -6.30 2.74
C GLY A 9 -8.32 -4.96 3.18
N GLY A 10 -7.58 -4.29 2.29
CA GLY A 10 -7.04 -2.94 2.50
C GLY A 10 -8.12 -1.89 2.72
N SER A 11 -9.11 -1.86 1.82
CA SER A 11 -10.26 -0.95 1.93
C SER A 11 -11.07 -1.18 3.21
N ILE A 12 -11.32 -2.44 3.58
CA ILE A 12 -12.02 -2.78 4.82
C ILE A 12 -11.18 -2.38 6.05
N GLY A 13 -9.86 -2.61 6.00
CA GLY A 13 -8.94 -2.20 7.06
C GLY A 13 -9.00 -0.69 7.33
N ILE A 14 -8.96 0.11 6.27
CA ILE A 14 -9.08 1.58 6.37
C ILE A 14 -10.43 1.99 7.00
N LEU A 15 -11.53 1.35 6.61
CA LEU A 15 -12.86 1.64 7.17
C LEU A 15 -13.00 1.23 8.63
N ARG A 16 -12.35 0.13 9.05
CA ARG A 16 -12.48 -0.43 10.40
C ARG A 16 -11.59 0.27 11.44
N PHE A 17 -10.42 0.78 11.05
CA PHE A 17 -9.53 1.40 12.02
C PHE A 17 -10.04 2.79 12.45
N PRO A 18 -10.05 3.07 13.76
CA PRO A 18 -10.63 4.29 14.32
C PRO A 18 -9.73 5.54 14.14
N ASP A 19 -8.44 5.34 13.85
CA ASP A 19 -7.43 6.41 13.89
C ASP A 19 -6.67 6.56 12.58
N PHE A 20 -6.27 7.79 12.27
CA PHE A 20 -5.53 8.15 11.07
C PHE A 20 -4.21 7.37 10.94
N TYR A 21 -3.46 7.27 12.03
CA TYR A 21 -2.19 6.51 12.07
C TYR A 21 -2.42 5.01 11.89
N SER A 22 -3.48 4.49 12.51
CA SER A 22 -3.84 3.07 12.40
C SER A 22 -4.38 2.71 11.00
N ARG A 23 -4.95 3.68 10.27
CA ARG A 23 -5.41 3.52 8.87
C ARG A 23 -4.26 3.51 7.85
N LEU A 24 -3.16 4.23 8.12
CA LEU A 24 -1.98 4.25 7.25
C LEU A 24 -1.30 2.88 7.13
N HIS A 25 -1.36 2.08 8.19
CA HIS A 25 -0.74 0.76 8.24
C HIS A 25 -1.34 -0.26 7.24
N PRO A 26 -2.66 -0.54 7.22
CA PRO A 26 -3.26 -1.37 6.18
C PRO A 26 -3.20 -0.70 4.80
N ALA A 27 -3.31 0.64 4.71
CA ALA A 27 -3.19 1.36 3.46
C ALA A 27 -1.83 1.13 2.78
N GLY A 28 -0.71 1.15 3.53
CA GLY A 28 0.61 0.88 2.95
C GLY A 28 0.87 -0.61 2.68
N LYS A 29 0.55 -1.49 3.64
CA LYS A 29 0.91 -2.92 3.55
C LYS A 29 0.03 -3.73 2.60
N LEU A 30 -1.29 -3.51 2.63
CA LEU A 30 -2.21 -4.31 1.82
C LEU A 30 -2.22 -3.83 0.37
N ASP A 31 -1.99 -2.53 0.14
CA ASP A 31 -1.88 -1.95 -1.20
C ASP A 31 -0.63 -2.45 -1.94
N THR A 32 0.54 -2.42 -1.29
CA THR A 32 1.79 -2.92 -1.89
C THR A 32 1.72 -4.42 -2.19
N MET A 33 1.17 -5.23 -1.28
CA MET A 33 0.97 -6.67 -1.52
C MET A 33 -0.06 -6.96 -2.63
N GLY A 34 -1.16 -6.19 -2.68
CA GLY A 34 -2.18 -6.31 -3.71
C GLY A 34 -1.65 -5.95 -5.10
N LEU A 35 -0.88 -4.86 -5.20
CA LEU A 35 -0.21 -4.44 -6.41
C LEU A 35 0.80 -5.50 -6.89
N LEU A 36 1.63 -6.01 -5.97
CA LEU A 36 2.65 -7.02 -6.29
C LEU A 36 1.99 -8.30 -6.81
N MET A 37 0.98 -8.85 -6.14
CA MET A 37 0.29 -10.05 -6.62
C MET A 37 -0.50 -9.85 -7.92
N THR A 38 -1.08 -8.66 -8.13
CA THR A 38 -1.80 -8.37 -9.37
C THR A 38 -0.83 -8.22 -10.54
N MET A 39 0.25 -7.46 -10.36
CA MET A 39 1.24 -7.23 -11.40
C MET A 39 2.08 -8.47 -11.70
N THR A 40 2.42 -9.31 -10.71
CA THR A 40 3.04 -10.61 -10.97
C THR A 40 2.12 -11.53 -11.78
N GLY A 41 0.83 -11.57 -11.48
CA GLY A 41 -0.15 -12.34 -12.28
C GLY A 41 -0.25 -11.82 -13.72
N MET A 42 -0.22 -10.50 -13.92
CA MET A 42 -0.24 -9.89 -15.24
C MET A 42 1.06 -10.16 -16.02
N ALA A 43 2.21 -10.10 -15.35
CA ALA A 43 3.50 -10.44 -15.94
C ALA A 43 3.53 -11.90 -16.43
N LEU A 44 3.08 -12.85 -15.60
CA LEU A 44 2.99 -14.27 -15.99
C LEU A 44 2.08 -14.50 -17.19
N TYR A 45 0.94 -13.79 -17.27
CA TYR A 45 0.05 -13.85 -18.43
C TYR A 45 0.72 -13.31 -19.71
N THR A 46 1.45 -12.20 -19.60
CA THR A 46 2.11 -11.58 -20.77
C THR A 46 3.34 -12.34 -21.27
N VAL A 47 4.01 -13.12 -20.41
CA VAL A 47 5.20 -13.92 -20.79
C VAL A 47 4.84 -15.09 -21.71
N GLN A 48 3.58 -15.50 -21.77
CA GLN A 48 3.12 -16.58 -22.65
C GLN A 48 3.26 -16.21 -24.14
N GLU A 49 3.25 -14.91 -24.46
CA GLU A 49 3.51 -14.36 -25.78
C GLU A 49 4.95 -13.82 -25.82
N PHE A 50 5.91 -14.60 -26.31
CA PHE A 50 7.33 -14.22 -26.45
C PHE A 50 7.56 -13.16 -27.56
N THR A 51 6.85 -12.03 -27.51
CA THR A 51 7.01 -10.89 -28.41
C THR A 51 7.83 -9.77 -27.78
N LEU A 52 8.57 -9.01 -28.59
CA LEU A 52 9.34 -7.83 -28.15
C LEU A 52 8.46 -6.82 -27.38
N ALA A 53 7.20 -6.64 -27.79
CA ALA A 53 6.25 -5.75 -27.11
C ALA A 53 5.90 -6.20 -25.68
N ALA A 54 5.82 -7.51 -25.43
CA ALA A 54 5.55 -8.07 -24.11
C ALA A 54 6.72 -7.81 -23.15
N ILE A 55 7.97 -7.90 -23.65
CA ILE A 55 9.18 -7.62 -22.87
C ILE A 55 9.22 -6.13 -22.44
N PHE A 56 8.97 -5.20 -23.35
CA PHE A 56 8.89 -3.77 -23.02
C PHE A 56 7.78 -3.47 -22.02
N THR A 57 6.64 -4.17 -22.12
CA THR A 57 5.51 -4.00 -21.20
C THR A 57 5.84 -4.54 -19.81
N SER A 58 6.46 -5.71 -19.70
CA SER A 58 6.92 -6.27 -18.43
C SER A 58 7.96 -5.37 -17.74
N LEU A 59 8.87 -4.75 -18.52
CA LEU A 59 9.85 -3.80 -17.98
C LEU A 59 9.15 -2.57 -17.37
N LYS A 60 8.14 -2.02 -18.04
CA LYS A 60 7.33 -0.90 -17.51
C LYS A 60 6.62 -1.28 -16.22
N ILE A 61 6.01 -2.46 -16.18
CA ILE A 61 5.32 -3.00 -14.99
C ILE A 61 6.31 -3.11 -13.82
N LEU A 62 7.49 -3.70 -14.04
CA LEU A 62 8.53 -3.79 -13.02
C LEU A 62 8.97 -2.42 -12.49
N LEU A 63 9.15 -1.45 -13.38
CA LEU A 63 9.56 -0.09 -13.03
C LEU A 63 8.49 0.62 -12.18
N ILE A 64 7.20 0.40 -12.51
CA ILE A 64 6.07 0.89 -11.70
C ILE A 64 6.08 0.25 -10.31
N ILE A 65 6.31 -1.06 -10.19
CA ILE A 65 6.38 -1.74 -8.88
C ILE A 65 7.47 -1.13 -8.01
N VAL A 66 8.68 -0.96 -8.56
CA VAL A 66 9.81 -0.35 -7.84
C VAL A 66 9.50 1.08 -7.43
N PHE A 67 8.92 1.87 -8.35
CA PHE A 67 8.56 3.25 -8.08
C PHE A 67 7.50 3.37 -6.96
N VAL A 68 6.45 2.56 -7.02
CA VAL A 68 5.41 2.52 -5.97
C VAL A 68 5.99 2.03 -4.65
N PHE A 69 6.91 1.06 -4.67
CA PHE A 69 7.57 0.56 -3.46
C PHE A 69 8.37 1.65 -2.74
N ILE A 70 9.01 2.58 -3.46
CA ILE A 70 9.70 3.74 -2.87
C ILE A 70 8.69 4.83 -2.49
N THR A 71 7.69 5.07 -3.32
CA THR A 71 6.69 6.12 -3.10
C THR A 71 5.82 5.84 -1.87
N SER A 72 5.50 4.58 -1.59
CA SER A 72 4.66 4.17 -0.47
C SER A 72 5.21 4.59 0.92
N PRO A 73 6.46 4.28 1.30
CA PRO A 73 7.05 4.76 2.56
C PRO A 73 7.26 6.28 2.56
N THR A 74 7.62 6.90 1.43
CA THR A 74 7.77 8.37 1.34
C THR A 74 6.43 9.08 1.55
N ALA A 75 5.36 8.61 0.92
CA ALA A 75 4.01 9.13 1.08
C ALA A 75 3.53 8.93 2.52
N THR A 76 3.74 7.73 3.09
CA THR A 76 3.39 7.47 4.49
C THR A 76 4.12 8.43 5.43
N HIS A 77 5.42 8.63 5.26
CA HIS A 77 6.21 9.56 6.08
C HIS A 77 5.72 11.02 5.93
N ALA A 78 5.46 11.48 4.71
CA ALA A 78 4.95 12.83 4.47
C ALA A 78 3.55 13.04 5.08
N ILE A 79 2.67 12.04 4.98
CA ILE A 79 1.33 12.07 5.56
C ILE A 79 1.40 12.08 7.10
N LEU A 80 2.34 11.33 7.69
CA LEU A 80 2.58 11.34 9.13
C LEU A 80 3.06 12.72 9.61
N ASP A 81 4.07 13.31 8.98
CA ASP A 81 4.56 14.66 9.35
C ASP A 81 3.45 15.71 9.21
N ALA A 82 2.65 15.63 8.14
CA ALA A 82 1.50 16.50 7.94
C ALA A 82 0.43 16.31 9.04
N GLY A 83 0.14 15.08 9.44
CA GLY A 83 -0.82 14.76 10.50
C GLY A 83 -0.38 15.28 11.87
N VAL A 84 0.92 15.13 12.19
CA VAL A 84 1.51 15.68 13.43
C VAL A 84 1.42 17.20 13.44
N ARG A 85 1.78 17.87 12.32
CA ARG A 85 1.66 19.33 12.20
C ARG A 85 0.22 19.83 12.25
N ALA A 86 -0.74 19.03 11.77
CA ALA A 86 -2.17 19.33 11.88
C ALA A 86 -2.74 19.12 13.29
N GLY A 87 -1.93 18.67 14.26
CA GLY A 87 -2.34 18.44 15.64
C GLY A 87 -3.17 17.16 15.84
N LEU A 88 -3.14 16.22 14.90
CA LEU A 88 -3.82 14.93 15.07
C LEU A 88 -3.06 14.09 16.10
N SER A 89 -3.65 13.92 17.28
CA SER A 89 -3.14 13.04 18.31
C SER A 89 -3.34 11.57 17.92
N PRO A 90 -2.32 10.71 18.07
CA PRO A 90 -2.48 9.27 17.86
C PRO A 90 -3.51 8.72 18.83
N TRP A 91 -4.40 7.86 18.34
CA TRP A 91 -5.37 7.19 19.21
C TRP A 91 -4.63 6.27 20.19
N THR A 92 -4.88 6.49 21.47
CA THR A 92 -4.40 5.65 22.56
C THR A 92 -5.58 4.91 23.19
N ALA A 93 -5.40 3.63 23.51
CA ALA A 93 -6.43 2.85 24.18
C ALA A 93 -6.77 3.46 25.55
N PRO A 94 -8.05 3.46 25.97
CA PRO A 94 -8.44 4.01 27.27
C PRO A 94 -7.70 3.24 28.38
N GLY A 95 -6.89 3.96 29.16
CA GLY A 95 -6.07 3.41 30.26
C GLY A 95 -4.55 3.48 30.09
N LYS A 96 -4.02 3.99 28.97
CA LYS A 96 -2.56 4.20 28.78
C LYS A 96 -2.10 5.67 28.71
N GLY A 97 -3.02 6.64 28.80
CA GLY A 97 -2.72 8.07 28.65
C GLY A 97 -2.40 8.86 29.92
N GLU A 98 -2.23 8.20 31.08
CA GLU A 98 -2.01 8.87 32.39
C GLU A 98 -0.63 8.58 32.99
N ARG A 99 0.38 8.33 32.15
CA ARG A 99 1.77 8.33 32.60
C ARG A 99 2.63 9.06 31.59
N GLU A 100 2.85 10.33 31.93
CA GLU A 100 3.98 11.23 31.62
C GLU A 100 3.54 12.62 31.17
#